data_AF-A0A955FX75-F1
#
_entry.id   AF-A0A955FX75-F1
#
_cell.length_a   1.000
_cell.length_b   1.000
_cell.length_c   1.000
_cell.angle_alpha   90.00
_cell.angle_beta   90.00
_cell.angle_gamma   90.00
#
_symmetry.space_group_name_H-M   'P 1'
#
loop_
_entity.id
_entity.type
_entity.pdbx_description
1 polymer ?
#
loop_
_entity_poly.entity_id
_entity_poly.type
_entity_poly.pdbx_seq_one_letter_code
_entity_poly.pdbx_strand_id
1 'polypeptide(L)'
;MNNHKIRNGIGLALLYVLGFVLLLFTSPQRLPIIVLIVPFLYVFGTVFLTVVYIASLLGRKRGVRLLATVISIFVVLIFVLGSMHQLDSKDILISLFITVLLGWYIIKLRG
;
A
#
# COMPACT_ATOMS: atom_id res chain seq x y z
N MET A 1 -1.59 -13.54 -23.82
CA MET A 1 -1.51 -12.87 -22.50
C MET A 1 -0.46 -13.59 -21.67
N ASN A 2 0.64 -12.94 -21.27
CA ASN A 2 1.80 -13.63 -20.66
C ASN A 2 1.42 -14.33 -19.34
N ASN A 3 1.61 -15.65 -19.26
CA ASN A 3 1.33 -16.49 -18.08
C ASN A 3 1.95 -15.95 -16.78
N HIS A 4 3.07 -15.23 -16.88
CA HIS A 4 3.71 -14.55 -15.75
C HIS A 4 2.87 -13.43 -15.12
N LYS A 5 2.08 -12.68 -15.92
CA LYS A 5 1.23 -11.59 -15.41
C LYS A 5 0.06 -12.15 -14.62
N ILE A 6 -0.56 -13.21 -15.12
CA ILE A 6 -1.71 -13.88 -14.48
C ILE A 6 -1.28 -14.51 -13.15
N ARG A 7 -0.14 -15.21 -13.11
CA ARG A 7 0.39 -15.80 -11.88
C ARG A 7 0.71 -14.75 -10.81
N ASN A 8 1.26 -13.61 -11.20
CA ASN A 8 1.55 -12.51 -10.28
C ASN A 8 0.27 -11.84 -9.76
N GLY A 9 -0.76 -11.70 -10.61
CA GLY A 9 -2.07 -11.19 -10.19
C GLY A 9 -2.78 -12.10 -9.18
N ILE A 10 -2.74 -13.42 -9.40
CA ILE A 10 -3.29 -14.40 -8.46
C ILE A 10 -2.54 -14.36 -7.12
N GLY A 11 -1.20 -14.25 -7.15
CA GLY A 11 -0.40 -14.11 -5.93
C GLY A 11 -0.73 -12.84 -5.14
N LEU A 12 -0.98 -11.71 -5.82
CA LEU A 12 -1.43 -10.49 -5.17
C LEU A 12 -2.82 -10.63 -4.57
N ALA A 13 -3.76 -11.24 -5.28
CA ALA A 13 -5.12 -11.48 -4.76
C ALA A 13 -5.08 -12.35 -3.48
N LEU A 14 -4.27 -13.42 -3.49
CA LEU A 14 -4.04 -14.26 -2.32
C LEU A 14 -3.43 -13.49 -1.16
N LEU A 15 -2.45 -12.61 -1.41
CA LEU A 15 -1.93 -11.69 -0.41
C LEU A 15 -3.07 -10.89 0.22
N TYR A 16 -3.84 -10.12 -0.56
CA TYR A 16 -4.95 -9.32 -0.03
C TYR A 16 -5.95 -10.12 0.81
N VAL A 17 -6.30 -11.34 0.39
CA VAL A 17 -7.17 -12.24 1.17
C VAL A 17 -6.51 -12.64 2.50
N LEU A 18 -5.22 -12.99 2.48
CA LEU A 18 -4.47 -13.35 3.69
C LEU A 18 -4.40 -12.18 4.67
N GLY A 19 -4.14 -10.96 4.17
CA GLY A 19 -4.12 -9.74 4.98
C GLY A 19 -5.47 -9.39 5.58
N PHE A 20 -6.55 -9.59 4.83
CA PHE A 20 -7.92 -9.39 5.32
C PHE A 20 -8.26 -10.34 6.47
N VAL A 21 -7.90 -11.62 6.32
CA VAL A 21 -8.04 -12.62 7.40
C VAL A 21 -7.20 -12.21 8.61
N LEU A 22 -5.94 -11.83 8.40
CA LEU A 22 -5.05 -11.39 9.48
C LEU A 22 -5.65 -10.19 10.25
N LEU A 23 -6.19 -9.19 9.55
CA LEU A 23 -6.80 -8.02 10.18
C LEU A 23 -8.11 -8.33 10.91
N LEU A 24 -8.91 -9.29 10.45
CA LEU A 24 -10.13 -9.72 11.14
C LEU A 24 -9.83 -10.45 12.46
N PHE A 25 -8.75 -11.24 12.51
CA PHE A 25 -8.39 -12.02 13.70
C PHE A 25 -7.46 -11.29 14.66
N THR A 26 -6.98 -10.10 14.30
CA THR A 26 -5.95 -9.40 15.08
C THR A 26 -6.47 -8.04 15.56
N SER A 27 -6.89 -7.96 16.83
CA SER A 27 -7.22 -6.68 17.47
C SER A 27 -5.93 -5.91 17.81
N PRO A 28 -5.68 -4.72 17.22
CA PRO A 28 -4.45 -3.95 17.42
C PRO A 28 -4.23 -3.53 18.88
N GLN A 29 -5.30 -3.44 19.66
CA GLN A 29 -5.32 -2.89 21.02
C GLN A 29 -4.72 -3.82 22.09
N ARG A 30 -4.51 -5.11 21.77
CA ARG A 30 -4.03 -6.11 22.75
C ARG A 30 -2.67 -6.71 22.37
N LEU A 31 -2.04 -6.22 21.31
CA LEU A 31 -0.80 -6.78 20.82
C LEU A 31 0.43 -6.08 21.41
N PRO A 32 1.47 -6.84 21.78
CA PRO A 32 2.79 -6.26 22.05
C PRO A 32 3.28 -5.47 20.83
N ILE A 33 3.99 -4.36 21.07
CA ILE A 33 4.54 -3.49 20.01
C ILE A 33 5.36 -4.29 18.97
N ILE A 34 6.07 -5.34 19.40
CA ILE A 34 6.83 -6.24 18.53
C ILE A 34 5.91 -6.96 17.52
N VAL A 35 4.70 -7.35 17.94
CA VAL A 35 3.73 -8.01 17.08
C VAL A 35 3.03 -7.00 16.16
N LEU A 36 3.01 -5.71 16.51
CA LEU A 36 2.56 -4.62 15.62
C LEU A 36 3.48 -4.38 14.42
N ILE A 37 4.77 -4.76 14.50
CA ILE A 37 5.70 -4.65 13.34
C ILE A 37 5.24 -5.55 12.18
N VAL A 38 4.67 -6.72 12.48
CA VAL A 38 4.22 -7.71 11.49
C VAL A 38 3.15 -7.14 10.54
N PRO A 39 2.02 -6.57 11.00
CA PRO A 39 1.03 -5.98 10.12
C PRO A 39 1.58 -4.78 9.33
N PHE A 40 2.51 -3.98 9.86
CA PHE A 40 3.13 -2.89 9.09
C PHE A 40 4.05 -3.40 7.99
N LEU A 41 4.90 -4.40 8.26
CA LEU A 41 5.73 -5.05 7.25
C LEU A 41 4.88 -5.72 6.18
N TYR A 42 3.76 -6.33 6.59
CA TYR A 42 2.79 -6.91 5.68
C TYR A 42 2.19 -5.84 4.74
N VAL A 43 1.71 -4.72 5.29
CA VAL A 43 1.18 -3.59 4.49
C VAL A 43 2.26 -3.05 3.56
N PHE A 44 3.48 -2.86 4.05
CA PHE A 44 4.62 -2.43 3.24
C PHE A 44 4.82 -3.34 2.02
N GLY A 45 4.97 -4.65 2.26
CA GLY A 45 5.20 -5.63 1.20
C GLY A 45 4.04 -5.69 0.20
N THR A 46 2.81 -5.62 0.69
CA THR A 46 1.61 -5.66 -0.16
C THR A 46 1.55 -4.44 -1.07
N VAL A 47 1.72 -3.23 -0.53
CA VAL A 47 1.72 -1.98 -1.31
C VAL A 47 2.89 -1.97 -2.30
N PHE A 48 4.08 -2.39 -1.87
CA PHE A 48 5.26 -2.45 -2.72
C PHE A 48 5.04 -3.35 -3.93
N LEU A 49 4.56 -4.58 -3.68
CA LEU A 49 4.28 -5.56 -4.73
C LEU A 49 3.16 -5.07 -5.66
N THR A 50 2.13 -4.41 -5.13
CA THR A 50 1.05 -3.82 -5.93
C THR A 50 1.57 -2.73 -6.86
N VAL A 51 2.39 -1.79 -6.38
CA VAL A 51 2.97 -0.73 -7.23
C VAL A 51 3.89 -1.32 -8.30
N VAL A 52 4.74 -2.29 -7.94
CA VAL A 52 5.62 -2.98 -8.89
C VAL A 52 4.81 -3.73 -9.95
N TYR A 53 3.72 -4.39 -9.55
CA TYR A 53 2.84 -5.10 -10.46
C TYR A 53 2.13 -4.15 -11.43
N ILE A 54 1.55 -3.05 -10.94
CA ILE A 54 0.91 -2.03 -11.78
C ILE A 54 1.92 -1.44 -12.78
N ALA A 55 3.12 -1.10 -12.31
CA ALA A 55 4.17 -0.58 -13.20
C ALA A 55 4.59 -1.62 -14.26
N SER A 56 4.61 -2.91 -13.91
CA SER A 56 4.88 -4.00 -14.85
C SER A 56 3.78 -4.17 -15.91
N LEU A 57 2.52 -3.88 -15.57
CA LEU A 57 1.40 -3.84 -16.52
C LEU A 57 1.55 -2.68 -17.50
N LEU A 58 1.96 -1.50 -16.99
CA LEU A 58 2.20 -0.28 -17.77
C LEU A 58 3.52 -0.30 -18.56
N GLY A 59 4.31 -1.38 -18.48
CA GLY A 59 5.59 -1.51 -19.20
C GLY A 59 6.71 -0.60 -18.69
N ARG A 60 6.50 0.12 -17.57
CA ARG A 60 7.52 0.98 -16.97
C ARG A 60 8.41 0.15 -16.06
N LYS A 61 9.73 0.19 -16.29
CA LYS A 61 10.72 -0.58 -15.49
C LYS A 61 11.74 0.30 -14.78
N ARG A 62 12.02 1.49 -15.29
CA ARG A 62 13.05 2.41 -14.76
C ARG A 62 12.49 3.19 -13.57
N GLY A 63 13.20 3.21 -12.44
CA GLY A 63 12.82 3.97 -11.24
C GLY A 63 11.64 3.41 -10.44
N VAL A 64 10.99 2.33 -10.89
CA VAL A 64 9.78 1.77 -10.26
C VAL A 64 10.05 1.28 -8.85
N ARG A 65 11.20 0.65 -8.59
CA ARG A 65 11.53 0.16 -7.24
C ARG A 65 11.64 1.31 -6.25
N LEU A 66 12.30 2.40 -6.62
CA LEU A 66 12.38 3.62 -5.81
C LEU A 66 10.99 4.21 -5.55
N LEU A 67 10.17 4.35 -6.60
CA LEU A 67 8.81 4.85 -6.47
C LEU A 67 7.94 3.95 -5.57
N ALA A 68 8.01 2.64 -5.75
CA ALA A 68 7.30 1.66 -4.95
C ALA A 68 7.73 1.70 -3.49
N THR A 69 9.04 1.82 -3.21
CA THR A 69 9.55 1.99 -1.85
C THR A 69 9.01 3.27 -1.22
N VAL A 70 9.09 4.41 -1.91
CA VAL A 70 8.61 5.70 -1.38
C VAL A 70 7.12 5.65 -1.07
N ILE A 71 6.30 5.12 -2.00
CA ILE A 71 4.85 4.99 -1.80
C ILE A 71 4.55 4.04 -0.62
N SER A 72 5.26 2.92 -0.53
CA SER A 72 5.01 1.93 0.54
C SER A 72 5.41 2.46 1.90
N ILE A 73 6.54 3.17 2.01
CA ILE A 73 6.94 3.88 3.24
C ILE A 73 5.86 4.88 3.63
N PHE A 74 5.37 5.69 2.69
CA PHE A 74 4.36 6.71 2.95
C PHE A 74 3.04 6.11 3.46
N VAL A 75 2.56 5.03 2.83
CA VAL A 75 1.35 4.31 3.27
C VAL A 75 1.53 3.71 4.66
N VAL A 76 2.69 3.10 4.94
CA VAL A 76 2.98 2.58 6.29
C VAL A 76 3.02 3.70 7.32
N LEU A 77 3.63 4.84 7.01
CA LEU A 77 3.65 6.00 7.89
C LEU A 77 2.25 6.50 8.23
N ILE A 78 1.35 6.59 7.25
CA ILE A 78 -0.06 6.93 7.47
C ILE A 78 -0.72 5.93 8.42
N PHE A 79 -0.50 4.63 8.19
CA PHE A 79 -1.05 3.58 9.05
C PHE A 79 -0.50 3.63 10.48
N VAL A 80 0.80 3.90 10.64
CA VAL A 80 1.43 4.05 11.96
C VAL A 80 0.86 5.26 12.69
N LEU A 81 0.79 6.42 12.03
CA LEU A 81 0.22 7.64 12.62
C LEU A 81 -1.26 7.48 12.99
N GLY A 82 -2.04 6.80 12.15
CA GLY A 82 -3.43 6.42 12.46
C GLY A 82 -3.53 5.45 13.65
N SER A 83 -2.62 4.48 13.75
CA SER A 83 -2.59 3.53 14.87
C SER A 83 -2.30 4.19 16.22
N MET A 84 -1.55 5.30 16.23
CA MET A 84 -1.27 6.09 17.43
C MET A 84 -2.43 7.02 17.82
N HIS A 85 -3.57 6.96 17.13
CA HIS A 85 -4.71 7.90 17.28
C HIS A 85 -4.29 9.38 17.11
N GLN A 86 -3.13 9.64 16.49
CA GLN A 86 -2.66 10.98 16.17
C GLN A 86 -3.32 11.53 14.90
N LEU A 87 -3.84 10.64 14.05
CA LEU A 87 -4.66 10.98 12.90
C LEU A 87 -6.03 10.35 13.09
N ASP A 88 -7.05 11.19 13.11
CA ASP A 88 -8.43 10.73 13.10
C ASP A 88 -8.73 10.11 11.73
N SER A 89 -9.71 9.21 11.64
CA SER A 89 -10.03 8.52 10.38
C SER A 89 -10.35 9.48 9.22
N LYS A 90 -10.78 10.69 9.58
CA LYS A 90 -11.05 11.82 8.69
C LYS A 90 -9.76 12.39 8.08
N ASP A 91 -8.68 12.47 8.85
CA ASP A 91 -7.41 13.05 8.40
C ASP A 91 -6.73 12.16 7.35
N ILE A 92 -6.84 10.84 7.52
CA ILE A 92 -6.37 9.85 6.55
C ILE A 92 -7.14 10.01 5.23
N LEU A 93 -8.47 10.17 5.31
CA LEU A 93 -9.32 10.33 4.13
C LEU A 93 -8.99 11.61 3.36
N ILE A 94 -8.78 12.72 4.09
CA ILE A 94 -8.42 14.02 3.53
C ILE A 94 -7.04 13.96 2.87
N SER A 95 -6.05 13.36 3.53
CA SER A 95 -4.70 13.18 2.97
C SER A 95 -4.72 12.37 1.67
N LEU A 96 -5.48 11.28 1.64
CA LEU A 96 -5.60 10.42 0.47
C LEU A 96 -6.31 11.13 -0.68
N PHE A 97 -7.37 11.90 -0.38
CA PHE A 97 -8.08 12.72 -1.35
C PHE A 97 -7.18 13.81 -1.97
N ILE A 98 -6.42 14.54 -1.14
CA ILE A 98 -5.45 15.54 -1.60
C ILE A 98 -4.38 14.90 -2.50
N THR A 99 -3.87 13.73 -2.11
CA THR A 99 -2.85 13.01 -2.89
C THR A 99 -3.38 12.61 -4.27
N VAL A 100 -4.61 12.12 -4.35
CA VAL A 100 -5.27 11.77 -5.61
C VAL A 100 -5.50 13.02 -6.48
N LEU A 101 -5.96 14.12 -5.89
CA LEU A 101 -6.16 15.39 -6.59
C LEU A 101 -4.85 15.94 -7.17
N LEU A 102 -3.78 15.94 -6.37
CA LEU A 102 -2.45 16.37 -6.81
C LEU A 102 -1.91 15.46 -7.92
N GLY A 103 -2.08 14.14 -7.77
CA GLY A 103 -1.70 13.18 -8.80
C GLY A 103 -2.42 13.44 -10.12
N TRP A 104 -3.74 13.64 -10.07
CA TRP A 104 -4.54 13.98 -11.24
C TRP A 104 -4.11 15.31 -11.87
N TYR A 105 -3.88 16.34 -11.05
CA TYR A 105 -3.45 17.66 -11.51
C TYR A 105 -2.09 17.61 -12.22
N ILE A 106 -1.11 16.90 -11.67
CA ILE A 106 0.21 16.71 -12.28
C ILE A 106 0.12 15.95 -13.60
N ILE A 107 -0.75 14.93 -13.68
CA ILE A 107 -0.98 14.19 -14.94
C ILE A 107 -1.60 15.12 -15.98
N LYS A 108 -2.59 15.92 -15.60
CA LYS A 108 -3.27 16.87 -16.51
C LYS A 108 -2.36 18.01 -16.97
N LEU A 109 -1.39 18.42 -16.16
CA LEU A 109 -0.38 19.41 -16.53
C LEU A 109 0.69 18.88 -17.50
N ARG A 110 0.90 17.55 -17.55
CA ARG A 110 1.87 16.90 -18.45
C ARG A 110 1.24 16.34 -19.73
N GLY A 111 -0.09 16.37 -19.84
CA GLY A 111 -0.86 15.87 -20.98
C GLY A 111 -1.30 16.99 -21.91
#